data_AF-A0A1G9G0E2-F1
#
_entry.id   AF-A0A1G9G0E2-F1
#
_cell.length_a   1.000
_cell.length_b   1.000
_cell.length_c   1.000
_cell.angle_alpha   90.00
_cell.angle_beta   90.00
_cell.angle_gamma   90.00
#
_symmetry.space_group_name_H-M   'P 1'
#
loop_
_entity.id
_entity.type
_entity.pdbx_description
1 polymer ?
#
loop_
_entity_poly.entity_id
_entity_poly.type
_entity_poly.pdbx_seq_one_letter_code
_entity_poly.pdbx_strand_id
1 'polypeptide(L)'
;MEFTLASVHILWGKNPAERLPEITAFAEWMHDWVVRPNDWNSNLMVLGDFNLDRIGDPLYEAFVSTGLWPPTELNAVPRTIFDDDKTKHFYDQLAWFSKPDGTSLLKGLAYGQRAGTFDFIPHVFPGLTRSEVSWRISDHYPLWCEFLLT
;
A
#
# COMPACT_ATOMS: atom_id res chain seq x y z
N MET A 1 17.97 12.16 -8.81
CA MET A 1 17.32 11.11 -8.00
C MET A 1 16.24 10.50 -8.87
N GLU A 2 16.21 9.18 -8.96
CA GLU A 2 15.25 8.41 -9.76
C GLU A 2 14.60 7.37 -8.87
N PHE A 3 13.34 7.05 -9.15
CA PHE A 3 12.59 6.00 -8.44
C PHE A 3 11.55 5.41 -9.38
N THR A 4 11.17 4.17 -9.11
CA THR A 4 10.16 3.43 -9.86
C THR A 4 8.97 3.16 -8.95
N LEU A 5 7.77 3.37 -9.49
CA LEU A 5 6.53 2.98 -8.86
C LEU A 5 5.97 1.74 -9.58
N ALA A 6 5.80 0.65 -8.85
CA ALA A 6 5.07 -0.52 -9.32
C ALA A 6 3.66 -0.51 -8.72
N SER A 7 2.65 -0.38 -9.58
CA SER A 7 1.24 -0.40 -9.16
C SER A 7 0.61 -1.78 -9.37
N VAL A 8 -0.18 -2.26 -8.43
CA VAL A 8 -0.97 -3.50 -8.59
C VAL A 8 -2.41 -3.31 -8.08
N HIS A 9 -3.32 -4.08 -8.65
CA HIS A 9 -4.65 -4.31 -8.11
C HIS A 9 -4.87 -5.82 -8.07
N ILE A 10 -4.71 -6.43 -6.89
CA ILE A 10 -4.84 -7.88 -6.68
C ILE A 10 -6.29 -8.29 -6.86
N LEU A 11 -6.53 -9.40 -7.57
CA LEU A 11 -7.90 -9.86 -7.80
C LEU A 11 -8.59 -10.24 -6.48
N TRP A 12 -9.81 -9.74 -6.27
CA TRP A 12 -10.58 -10.00 -5.03
C TRP A 12 -10.84 -11.49 -4.76
N GLY A 13 -11.05 -12.29 -5.82
CA GLY A 13 -11.34 -13.71 -5.72
C GLY A 13 -12.67 -14.04 -5.01
N LYS A 14 -12.94 -15.33 -4.78
CA LYS A 14 -14.12 -15.79 -4.02
C LYS A 14 -13.86 -15.83 -2.52
N ASN A 15 -12.61 -15.96 -2.11
CA ASN A 15 -12.18 -16.04 -0.72
C ASN A 15 -10.73 -15.55 -0.59
N PRO A 16 -10.26 -15.19 0.62
CA PRO A 16 -8.91 -14.66 0.82
C PRO A 16 -7.79 -15.58 0.32
N ALA A 17 -7.95 -16.91 0.43
CA ALA A 17 -6.90 -17.85 0.03
C ALA A 17 -6.61 -17.83 -1.48
N GLU A 18 -7.55 -17.37 -2.32
CA GLU A 18 -7.33 -17.19 -3.75
C GLU A 18 -6.40 -16.01 -4.08
N ARG A 19 -6.22 -15.05 -3.16
CA ARG A 19 -5.33 -13.88 -3.34
C ARG A 19 -3.88 -14.20 -3.03
N LEU A 20 -3.67 -15.17 -2.14
CA LEU A 20 -2.36 -15.51 -1.60
C LEU A 20 -1.32 -15.80 -2.70
N PRO A 21 -1.60 -16.61 -3.75
CA PRO A 21 -0.61 -16.87 -4.80
C PRO A 21 -0.20 -15.60 -5.56
N GLU A 22 -1.13 -14.69 -5.83
CA GLU A 22 -0.85 -13.44 -6.55
C GLU A 22 0.01 -12.50 -5.70
N ILE A 23 -0.33 -12.33 -4.42
CA ILE A 23 0.43 -11.50 -3.48
C ILE A 23 1.84 -12.06 -3.28
N THR A 24 1.98 -13.37 -3.07
CA THR A 24 3.28 -14.03 -2.93
C THR A 24 4.13 -13.83 -4.19
N ALA A 25 3.58 -14.13 -5.37
CA ALA A 25 4.30 -13.96 -6.63
C ALA A 25 4.70 -12.50 -6.87
N PHE A 26 3.85 -11.54 -6.49
CA PHE A 26 4.19 -10.12 -6.57
C PHE A 26 5.35 -9.77 -5.63
N ALA A 27 5.28 -10.16 -4.35
CA ALA A 27 6.33 -9.88 -3.38
C ALA A 27 7.68 -10.50 -3.75
N GLU A 28 7.67 -11.72 -4.28
CA GLU A 28 8.85 -12.42 -4.81
C GLU A 28 9.40 -11.70 -6.05
N TRP A 29 8.55 -11.35 -7.01
CA TRP A 29 8.99 -10.69 -8.24
C TRP A 29 9.58 -9.30 -7.98
N MET A 30 8.99 -8.53 -7.07
CA MET A 30 9.53 -7.22 -6.66
C MET A 30 10.85 -7.38 -5.91
N HIS A 31 11.00 -8.41 -5.08
CA HIS A 31 12.26 -8.70 -4.41
C HIS A 31 13.36 -9.06 -5.42
N ASP A 32 13.05 -9.97 -6.33
CA ASP A 32 13.93 -10.37 -7.43
C ASP A 32 14.32 -9.18 -8.30
N TRP A 33 13.49 -8.15 -8.40
CA TRP A 33 13.88 -6.90 -9.05
C TRP A 33 14.99 -6.20 -8.25
N VAL A 34 14.76 -5.89 -6.97
CA VAL A 34 15.67 -5.01 -6.21
C VAL A 34 17.04 -5.64 -5.92
N VAL A 35 17.15 -6.97 -5.95
CA VAL A 35 18.41 -7.69 -5.73
C VAL A 35 19.19 -7.97 -7.03
N ARG A 36 18.66 -7.59 -8.20
CA ARG A 36 19.36 -7.81 -9.49
C ARG A 36 20.70 -7.06 -9.54
N PRO A 37 21.80 -7.74 -9.91
CA PRO A 37 23.06 -7.07 -10.13
C PRO A 37 22.96 -6.04 -11.26
N ASN A 38 23.53 -4.86 -11.05
CA ASN A 38 23.77 -3.84 -12.07
C ASN A 38 22.53 -3.10 -12.60
N ASP A 39 21.41 -3.13 -11.88
CA ASP A 39 20.21 -2.40 -12.30
C ASP A 39 20.12 -1.00 -11.67
N TRP A 40 19.67 -0.04 -12.47
CA TRP A 40 19.57 1.39 -12.14
C TRP A 40 18.36 1.70 -11.25
N ASN A 41 17.40 0.77 -11.13
CA ASN A 41 16.11 0.95 -10.45
C ASN A 41 15.99 0.24 -9.09
N SER A 42 16.94 0.48 -8.18
CA SER A 42 16.84 -0.04 -6.80
C SER A 42 15.89 0.78 -5.91
N ASN A 43 15.57 2.02 -6.29
CA ASN A 43 14.57 2.85 -5.63
C ASN A 43 13.16 2.43 -6.06
N LEU A 44 12.75 1.21 -5.71
CA LEU A 44 11.45 0.66 -6.03
C LEU A 44 10.47 0.88 -4.87
N MET A 45 9.33 1.48 -5.17
CA MET A 45 8.17 1.53 -4.29
C MET A 45 7.00 0.80 -4.95
N VAL A 46 6.22 0.10 -4.14
CA VAL A 46 5.01 -0.59 -4.58
C VAL A 46 3.80 0.11 -3.99
N LEU A 47 2.71 0.21 -4.76
CA LEU A 47 1.47 0.77 -4.27
C LEU A 47 0.24 0.21 -4.99
N GLY A 48 -0.93 0.41 -4.40
CA GLY A 48 -2.21 0.08 -5.01
C GLY A 48 -3.09 -0.73 -4.09
N ASP A 49 -4.12 -1.35 -4.67
CA ASP A 49 -5.07 -2.16 -3.95
C ASP A 49 -4.60 -3.62 -3.90
N PHE A 50 -4.04 -4.01 -2.76
CA PHE A 50 -3.57 -5.38 -2.55
C PHE A 50 -4.66 -6.30 -2.03
N ASN A 51 -5.85 -5.77 -1.70
CA ASN A 51 -6.94 -6.51 -1.10
C ASN A 51 -6.51 -7.33 0.13
N LEU A 52 -5.61 -6.77 0.96
CA LEU A 52 -5.19 -7.39 2.24
C LEU A 52 -6.29 -7.28 3.30
N ASP A 53 -6.22 -8.13 4.33
CA ASP A 53 -7.25 -8.21 5.38
C ASP A 53 -6.82 -7.46 6.65
N ARG A 54 -5.68 -7.83 7.26
CA ARG A 54 -5.14 -7.17 8.46
C ARG A 54 -3.70 -7.58 8.75
N ILE A 55 -3.00 -6.79 9.57
CA ILE A 55 -1.67 -7.17 10.08
C ILE A 55 -1.73 -8.56 10.74
N GLY A 56 -0.77 -9.42 10.40
CA GLY A 56 -0.68 -10.78 10.93
C GLY A 56 -1.55 -11.81 10.22
N ASP A 57 -2.37 -11.42 9.23
CA ASP A 57 -3.09 -12.36 8.38
C ASP A 57 -2.17 -12.94 7.28
N PRO A 58 -2.44 -14.14 6.73
CA PRO A 58 -1.59 -14.76 5.72
C PRO A 58 -1.29 -13.90 4.49
N LEU A 59 -2.22 -13.03 4.06
CA LEU A 59 -2.03 -12.12 2.94
C LEU A 59 -1.03 -11.02 3.29
N TYR A 60 -1.18 -10.42 4.47
CA TYR A 60 -0.22 -9.43 4.98
C TYR A 60 1.17 -10.04 5.16
N GLU A 61 1.26 -11.23 5.76
CA GLU A 61 2.53 -11.93 5.96
C GLU A 61 3.20 -12.27 4.62
N ALA A 62 2.44 -12.70 3.62
CA ALA A 62 2.97 -12.91 2.27
C ALA A 62 3.50 -11.62 1.65
N PHE A 63 2.77 -10.51 1.79
CA PHE A 63 3.18 -9.21 1.27
C PHE A 63 4.50 -8.71 1.87
N VAL A 64 4.70 -8.82 3.19
CA VAL A 64 5.93 -8.36 3.86
C VAL A 64 7.08 -9.38 3.84
N SER A 65 6.82 -10.62 3.40
CA SER A 65 7.74 -11.76 3.53
C SER A 65 9.13 -11.55 2.91
N THR A 66 9.22 -10.70 1.89
CA THR A 66 10.47 -10.45 1.15
C THR A 66 11.14 -9.11 1.50
N GLY A 67 10.64 -8.42 2.53
CA GLY A 67 11.20 -7.17 3.04
C GLY A 67 10.50 -5.89 2.58
N LEU A 68 9.32 -5.99 1.96
CA LEU A 68 8.43 -4.85 1.78
C LEU A 68 7.87 -4.41 3.13
N TRP A 69 7.93 -3.11 3.39
CA TRP A 69 7.40 -2.53 4.63
C TRP A 69 6.59 -1.25 4.34
N PRO A 70 5.29 -1.23 4.68
CA PRO A 70 4.51 0.00 4.68
C PRO A 70 4.94 0.97 5.79
N PRO A 71 4.74 2.28 5.61
CA PRO A 71 4.79 3.24 6.71
C PRO A 71 3.85 2.84 7.85
N THR A 72 4.31 2.94 9.09
CA THR A 72 3.54 2.52 10.26
C THR A 72 2.29 3.37 10.49
N GLU A 73 2.30 4.62 10.02
CA GLU A 73 1.16 5.53 10.07
C GLU A 73 -0.03 5.00 9.28
N LEU A 74 0.21 4.27 8.18
CA LEU A 74 -0.85 3.69 7.36
C LEU A 74 -1.64 2.60 8.09
N ASN A 75 -1.09 2.02 9.17
CA ASN A 75 -1.81 1.03 9.98
C ASN A 75 -3.00 1.61 10.75
N ALA A 76 -3.02 2.92 10.95
CA ALA A 76 -4.02 3.61 11.78
C ALA A 76 -5.09 4.34 10.96
N VAL A 77 -4.92 4.49 9.64
CA VAL A 77 -5.82 5.28 8.78
C VAL A 77 -6.87 4.41 8.08
N PRO A 78 -8.07 4.94 7.79
CA PRO A 78 -9.04 4.26 6.97
C PRO A 78 -8.57 4.18 5.50
N ARG A 79 -8.85 3.06 4.84
CA ARG A 79 -8.63 2.90 3.40
C ARG A 79 -9.92 2.99 2.60
N THR A 80 -11.08 2.81 3.24
CA THR A 80 -12.36 2.92 2.54
C THR A 80 -13.23 4.00 3.15
N ILE A 81 -14.13 4.57 2.35
CA ILE A 81 -15.11 5.55 2.83
C ILE A 81 -16.13 4.94 3.80
N PHE A 82 -16.20 3.60 3.87
CA PHE A 82 -17.11 2.86 4.73
C PHE A 82 -16.45 2.37 6.02
N ASP A 83 -15.14 2.60 6.20
CA ASP A 83 -14.45 2.29 7.45
C ASP A 83 -15.02 3.08 8.63
N ASP A 84 -15.03 2.43 9.80
CA ASP A 84 -15.43 3.00 11.08
C ASP A 84 -14.63 2.36 12.24
N ASP A 85 -15.03 2.63 13.49
CA ASP A 85 -14.34 2.11 14.68
C ASP A 85 -14.42 0.57 14.82
N LYS A 86 -15.34 -0.08 14.10
CA LYS A 86 -15.64 -1.52 14.18
C LYS A 86 -15.19 -2.27 12.92
N THR A 87 -15.19 -1.62 11.77
CA THR A 87 -14.77 -2.18 10.49
C THR A 87 -13.62 -1.37 9.92
N LYS A 88 -12.43 -1.98 9.88
CA LYS A 88 -11.24 -1.40 9.27
C LYS A 88 -10.75 -2.36 8.21
N HIS A 89 -10.58 -1.86 7.00
CA HIS A 89 -10.00 -2.64 5.92
C HIS A 89 -8.50 -2.31 5.77
N PHE A 90 -7.73 -3.25 5.20
CA PHE A 90 -6.28 -3.11 4.94
C PHE A 90 -5.95 -3.20 3.44
N TYR A 91 -6.94 -3.00 2.57
CA TYR A 91 -6.85 -3.24 1.13
C TYR A 91 -5.65 -2.55 0.47
N ASP A 92 -5.63 -1.22 0.49
CA ASP A 92 -4.58 -0.44 -0.15
C ASP A 92 -3.29 -0.42 0.67
N GLN A 93 -2.17 -0.51 -0.04
CA GLN A 93 -0.83 -0.43 0.52
C GLN A 93 0.04 0.54 -0.27
N LEU A 94 1.03 1.11 0.42
CA LEU A 94 2.19 1.79 -0.14
C LEU A 94 3.39 1.28 0.66
N ALA A 95 4.38 0.71 0.00
CA ALA A 95 5.55 0.14 0.66
C ALA A 95 6.83 0.26 -0.17
N TRP A 96 7.96 0.09 0.49
CA TRP A 96 9.27 -0.05 -0.14
C TRP A 96 10.12 -1.05 0.65
N PHE A 97 11.20 -1.52 0.04
CA PHE A 97 12.08 -2.47 0.71
C PHE A 97 12.86 -1.82 1.86
N SER A 98 12.83 -2.46 3.03
CA SER A 98 13.56 -2.03 4.22
C SER A 98 14.25 -3.23 4.87
N LYS A 99 15.32 -2.96 5.61
CA LYS A 99 15.96 -3.98 6.46
C LYS A 99 15.05 -4.39 7.62
N PRO A 100 15.29 -5.54 8.26
CA PRO A 100 14.52 -5.96 9.45
C PRO A 100 14.55 -4.96 10.62
N ASP A 101 15.53 -4.06 10.67
CA ASP A 101 15.62 -2.99 11.66
C ASP A 101 14.82 -1.72 11.29
N GLY A 102 14.08 -1.75 10.17
CA GLY A 102 13.29 -0.62 9.66
C GLY A 102 14.08 0.36 8.80
N THR A 103 15.38 0.14 8.58
CA THR A 103 16.18 1.02 7.72
C THR A 103 15.72 0.90 6.26
N SER A 104 15.22 1.99 5.69
CA SER A 104 14.85 2.07 4.27
C SER A 104 16.04 1.77 3.37
N LEU A 105 15.81 1.00 2.29
CA LEU A 105 16.82 0.74 1.26
C LEU A 105 16.80 1.78 0.13
N LEU A 106 15.88 2.75 0.16
CA LEU A 106 15.83 3.84 -0.80
C LEU A 106 17.07 4.75 -0.66
N LYS A 107 17.58 5.24 -1.79
CA LYS A 107 18.77 6.09 -1.91
C LYS A 107 18.38 7.47 -2.40
N GLY A 108 18.88 8.52 -1.74
CA GLY A 108 18.53 9.91 -2.06
C GLY A 108 17.10 10.30 -1.67
N LEU A 109 16.41 9.43 -0.92
CA LEU A 109 15.08 9.61 -0.38
C LEU A 109 15.09 9.20 1.10
N ALA A 110 14.79 10.14 1.98
CA ALA A 110 14.50 9.85 3.38
C ALA A 110 12.98 9.90 3.59
N TYR A 111 12.40 8.85 4.18
CA TYR A 111 10.99 8.88 4.56
C TYR A 111 10.74 10.00 5.58
N GLY A 112 9.80 10.90 5.28
CA GLY A 112 9.52 12.09 6.10
C GLY A 112 8.73 11.82 7.38
N GLN A 113 8.41 10.55 7.67
CA GLN A 113 7.59 10.15 8.83
C GLN A 113 6.19 10.78 8.81
N ARG A 114 5.67 11.01 7.61
CA ARG A 114 4.27 11.36 7.39
C ARG A 114 3.71 10.53 6.26
N ALA A 115 2.64 9.83 6.58
CA ALA A 115 1.81 9.11 5.65
C ALA A 115 0.37 9.12 6.15
N GLY A 116 -0.57 8.89 5.25
CA GLY A 116 -1.96 8.83 5.62
C GLY A 116 -2.88 8.57 4.45
N THR A 117 -4.13 8.95 4.67
CA THR A 117 -5.22 8.81 3.71
C THR A 117 -5.80 10.19 3.41
N PHE A 118 -6.40 10.38 2.25
CA PHE A 118 -7.11 11.61 1.91
C PHE A 118 -8.63 11.39 1.96
N ASP A 119 -9.26 11.86 3.04
CA ASP A 119 -10.72 11.86 3.15
C ASP A 119 -11.33 12.95 2.26
N PHE A 120 -11.75 12.55 1.06
CA PHE A 120 -12.39 13.46 0.11
C PHE A 120 -13.87 13.71 0.41
N ILE A 121 -14.53 12.92 1.28
CA ILE A 121 -15.99 12.98 1.48
C ILE A 121 -16.49 14.37 1.87
N PRO A 122 -15.84 15.12 2.77
CA PRO A 122 -16.27 16.47 3.13
C PRO A 122 -16.11 17.51 2.00
N HIS A 123 -15.36 17.19 0.96
CA HIS A 123 -14.92 18.15 -0.07
C HIS A 123 -15.67 18.02 -1.39
N VAL A 124 -16.47 16.97 -1.56
CA VAL A 124 -17.12 16.63 -2.84
C VAL A 124 -18.58 16.30 -2.63
N PHE A 125 -19.41 16.62 -3.64
CA PHE A 125 -20.82 16.25 -3.68
C PHE A 125 -21.61 16.47 -2.37
N PRO A 126 -21.63 17.70 -1.82
CA PRO A 126 -22.33 17.98 -0.59
C PRO A 126 -23.82 17.61 -0.69
N GLY A 127 -24.32 16.91 0.32
CA GLY A 127 -25.71 16.44 0.38
C GLY A 127 -25.95 15.03 -0.18
N LEU A 128 -24.96 14.38 -0.79
CA LEU A 128 -25.04 12.97 -1.16
C LEU A 128 -24.59 12.05 -0.03
N THR A 129 -25.12 10.82 -0.01
CA THR A 129 -24.66 9.75 0.87
C THR A 129 -23.32 9.19 0.40
N ARG A 130 -22.57 8.53 1.30
CA ARG A 130 -21.29 7.85 0.96
C ARG A 130 -21.46 6.87 -0.20
N SER A 131 -22.53 6.09 -0.22
CA SER A 131 -22.82 5.14 -1.31
C SER A 131 -23.06 5.83 -2.65
N GLU A 132 -23.73 6.98 -2.67
CA GLU A 132 -23.91 7.75 -3.91
C GLU A 132 -22.60 8.38 -4.39
N VAL A 133 -21.74 8.80 -3.46
CA VAL A 133 -20.40 9.31 -3.79
C VAL A 133 -19.51 8.19 -4.32
N SER A 134 -19.56 6.97 -3.77
CA SER A 134 -18.71 5.87 -4.24
C SER A 134 -18.95 5.48 -5.69
N TRP A 135 -20.20 5.53 -6.15
CA TRP A 135 -20.53 5.29 -7.56
C TRP A 135 -19.96 6.35 -8.52
N ARG A 136 -19.56 7.51 -8.01
CA ARG A 136 -19.12 8.67 -8.80
C ARG A 136 -17.61 8.92 -8.71
N ILE A 137 -17.01 8.61 -7.57
CA ILE A 137 -15.58 8.81 -7.32
C ILE A 137 -14.93 7.46 -7.04
N SER A 138 -15.08 6.97 -5.81
CA SER A 138 -14.49 5.73 -5.33
C SER A 138 -15.06 5.41 -3.95
N ASP A 139 -15.06 4.14 -3.60
CA ASP A 139 -15.21 3.64 -2.23
C ASP A 139 -13.87 3.55 -1.46
N HIS A 140 -12.73 3.71 -2.14
CA HIS A 140 -11.40 3.73 -1.54
C HIS A 140 -10.88 5.16 -1.40
N TYR A 141 -10.18 5.42 -0.29
CA TYR A 141 -9.44 6.66 -0.10
C TYR A 141 -8.03 6.54 -0.72
N PRO A 142 -7.53 7.61 -1.37
CA PRO A 142 -6.13 7.66 -1.77
C PRO A 142 -5.19 7.61 -0.57
N LEU A 143 -4.17 6.74 -0.64
CA LEU A 143 -3.07 6.74 0.32
C LEU A 143 -1.94 7.66 -0.15
N TRP A 144 -1.23 8.24 0.81
CA TRP A 144 -0.07 9.09 0.55
C TRP A 144 1.03 8.86 1.60
N CYS A 145 2.27 9.13 1.21
CA CYS A 145 3.40 9.31 2.10
C CYS A 145 4.33 10.37 1.51
N GLU A 146 5.20 10.93 2.34
CA GLU A 146 6.16 11.95 1.90
C GLU A 146 7.60 11.53 2.10
N PHE A 147 8.47 12.08 1.27
CA PHE A 147 9.91 11.89 1.36
C PHE A 147 10.64 13.23 1.26
N LEU A 148 11.77 13.32 1.96
CA LEU A 148 12.75 14.38 1.82
C LEU A 148 13.85 13.91 0.86
N LEU A 149 14.32 14.82 0.00
CA LEU A 149 15.50 14.57 -0.83
C LEU A 149 16.75 14.61 0.04
N THR A 150 17.64 13.65 -0.14
CA THR A 150 18.93 13.55 0.58
C THR A 150 20.13 13.52 -0.35
#